data_AF-A0A655AMG7-F1
#
_entry.id   AF-A0A655AMG7-F1
#
_cell.length_a   1.000
_cell.length_b   1.000
_cell.length_c   1.000
_cell.angle_alpha   90.00
_cell.angle_beta   90.00
_cell.angle_gamma   90.00
#
_symmetry.space_group_name_H-M   'P 1'
#
loop_
_entity.id
_entity.type
_entity.pdbx_description
1 polymer ?
#
loop_
_entity_poly.entity_id
_entity_poly.type
_entity_poly.pdbx_seq_one_letter_code
_entity_poly.pdbx_strand_id
1 'polypeptide(L)'
;MIFATGGMDSLPSVLPTALRELIRYVRPSWLRRWVRDGYAWVQPRLSPVARAALPPHLTAEYLEKTRGAIDFNRPGIPIIASLPSVHIAETYGKAHHGRAGTVAAITEWAQHHDIPLVDLKAAVAEQILSGYGNRDGIHWNFEAHQAVAELMLKALAEAGVPNEKSRG
;
A
#
# COMPACT_ATOMS: atom_id res chain seq x y z
N MET A 1 -0.81 16.73 5.66
CA MET A 1 -1.43 15.40 5.94
C MET A 1 -0.87 14.42 4.91
N ILE A 2 -0.43 13.23 5.34
CA ILE A 2 0.22 12.26 4.43
C ILE A 2 -0.78 11.18 4.06
N PHE A 3 -0.97 10.93 2.77
CA PHE A 3 -1.72 9.81 2.21
C PHE A 3 -0.78 8.65 1.90
N ALA A 4 -0.70 7.71 2.84
CA ALA A 4 0.05 6.48 2.66
C ALA A 4 -0.86 5.28 2.32
N THR A 5 -1.88 5.50 1.48
CA THR A 5 -2.87 4.47 1.12
C THR A 5 -2.58 3.89 -0.26
N GLY A 6 -2.86 2.59 -0.46
CA GLY A 6 -2.72 1.92 -1.77
C GLY A 6 -1.66 0.82 -1.84
N GLY A 7 -0.82 0.65 -0.81
CA GLY A 7 0.16 -0.45 -0.76
C GLY A 7 -0.51 -1.83 -0.86
N MET A 8 -1.55 -2.05 -0.06
CA MET A 8 -2.31 -3.30 -0.01
C MET A 8 -3.21 -3.49 -1.25
N ASP A 9 -3.69 -2.41 -1.86
CA ASP A 9 -4.57 -2.43 -3.03
C ASP A 9 -3.91 -3.14 -4.22
N SER A 10 -2.59 -2.94 -4.37
CA SER A 10 -1.80 -3.52 -5.44
C SER A 10 -1.45 -5.00 -5.24
N LEU A 11 -1.71 -5.57 -4.05
CA LEU A 11 -1.39 -6.96 -3.74
C LEU A 11 -2.35 -7.93 -4.46
N PRO A 12 -1.88 -9.13 -4.83
CA PRO A 12 -2.75 -10.13 -5.44
C PRO A 12 -3.85 -10.57 -4.47
N SER A 13 -5.08 -10.61 -4.97
CA SER A 13 -6.26 -11.06 -4.23
C SER A 13 -6.93 -12.21 -4.96
N VAL A 14 -6.64 -13.43 -4.50
CA VAL A 14 -7.19 -14.68 -5.04
C VAL A 14 -8.70 -14.79 -4.81
N LEU A 15 -9.18 -14.21 -3.71
CA LEU A 15 -10.58 -14.12 -3.37
C LEU A 15 -10.94 -12.64 -3.19
N PRO A 16 -12.09 -12.14 -3.67
CA PRO A 16 -12.56 -10.80 -3.39
C PRO A 16 -12.51 -10.50 -1.88
N THR A 17 -12.03 -9.32 -1.50
CA THR A 17 -11.85 -8.93 -0.09
C THR A 17 -13.11 -9.17 0.74
N ALA A 18 -14.29 -8.80 0.22
CA ALA A 18 -15.57 -9.04 0.89
C ALA A 18 -15.79 -10.52 1.25
N LEU A 19 -15.51 -11.44 0.33
CA LEU A 19 -15.65 -12.89 0.58
C LEU A 19 -14.58 -13.42 1.54
N ARG A 20 -13.33 -12.95 1.42
CA ARG A 20 -12.25 -13.30 2.35
C ARG A 20 -12.61 -12.90 3.78
N GLU A 21 -13.21 -11.73 3.94
CA GLU A 21 -13.66 -11.25 5.24
C GLU A 21 -14.78 -12.09 5.85
N LEU A 22 -15.61 -12.74 5.03
CA LEU A 22 -16.68 -13.61 5.53
C LEU A 22 -16.16 -14.87 6.23
N ILE A 23 -14.90 -15.28 5.99
CA ILE A 23 -14.30 -16.47 6.62
C ILE A 23 -14.43 -16.41 8.15
N ARG A 24 -14.30 -15.22 8.77
CA ARG A 24 -14.38 -15.06 10.23
C ARG A 24 -15.75 -15.45 10.81
N TYR A 25 -16.80 -15.36 9.99
CA TYR A 25 -18.19 -15.67 10.37
C TYR A 25 -18.57 -17.13 10.12
N VAL A 26 -17.73 -17.92 9.44
CA VAL A 26 -18.01 -19.35 9.23
C VAL A 26 -18.17 -20.07 10.56
N ARG A 27 -19.21 -20.92 10.63
CA ARG A 27 -19.54 -21.77 11.79
C ARG A 27 -19.86 -23.19 11.30
N PRO A 28 -19.59 -24.22 12.12
CA PRO A 28 -18.93 -24.18 13.44
C PRO A 28 -17.41 -23.91 13.36
N SER A 29 -16.73 -23.80 14.51
CA SER A 29 -15.32 -23.34 14.56
C SER A 29 -14.33 -24.23 13.79
N TRP A 30 -14.60 -25.53 13.67
CA TRP A 30 -13.76 -26.45 12.89
C TRP A 30 -13.84 -26.17 11.39
N LEU A 31 -15.03 -25.83 10.87
CA LEU A 31 -15.23 -25.51 9.46
C LEU A 31 -14.49 -24.22 9.10
N ARG A 32 -14.54 -23.21 9.98
CA ARG A 32 -13.78 -21.97 9.80
C ARG A 32 -12.27 -22.22 9.69
N ARG A 33 -11.72 -23.11 10.53
CA ARG A 33 -10.30 -23.47 10.46
C ARG A 33 -9.99 -24.08 9.10
N TRP A 34 -10.78 -25.04 8.67
CA TRP A 34 -10.61 -25.70 7.38
C TRP A 34 -10.68 -24.73 6.19
N VAL A 35 -11.68 -23.83 6.17
CA VAL A 35 -11.81 -22.79 5.12
C VAL A 35 -10.60 -21.84 5.13
N ARG A 36 -10.17 -21.39 6.30
CA ARG A 36 -9.01 -20.49 6.44
C ARG A 36 -7.72 -21.17 5.98
N ASP A 37 -7.51 -22.43 6.37
CA ASP A 37 -6.30 -23.18 6.02
C ASP A 37 -6.28 -23.51 4.51
N GLY A 38 -7.44 -23.85 3.94
CA GLY A 38 -7.62 -23.99 2.50
C GLY A 38 -7.31 -22.69 1.76
N TYR A 39 -7.84 -21.55 2.21
CA TYR A 39 -7.51 -20.24 1.64
C TYR A 39 -6.01 -19.94 1.73
N ALA A 40 -5.37 -20.16 2.89
CA ALA A 40 -3.94 -19.96 3.09
C ALA A 40 -3.09 -20.87 2.18
N TRP A 41 -3.58 -22.06 1.82
CA TRP A 41 -2.92 -22.95 0.87
C TRP A 41 -3.09 -22.48 -0.58
N VAL A 42 -4.28 -22.01 -0.97
CA VAL A 42 -4.57 -21.56 -2.34
C VAL A 42 -3.93 -20.20 -2.64
N GLN A 43 -3.97 -19.27 -1.68
CA GLN A 43 -3.54 -17.88 -1.86
C GLN A 43 -2.16 -17.74 -2.52
N PRO A 44 -1.06 -18.31 -1.97
CA PRO A 44 0.26 -18.12 -2.56
C PRO A 44 0.39 -18.75 -3.95
N ARG A 45 -0.36 -19.82 -4.24
CA ARG A 45 -0.30 -20.57 -5.51
C ARG A 45 -1.00 -19.84 -6.65
N LEU A 46 -2.11 -19.17 -6.37
CA LEU A 46 -2.87 -18.42 -7.38
C LEU A 46 -2.50 -16.94 -7.42
N SER A 47 -1.74 -16.42 -6.45
CA SER A 47 -1.31 -15.03 -6.42
C SER A 47 -0.60 -14.54 -7.70
N PRO A 48 0.28 -15.31 -8.37
CA PRO A 48 0.94 -14.86 -9.59
C PRO A 48 0.01 -14.52 -10.75
N VAL A 49 -1.21 -15.08 -10.77
CA VAL A 49 -2.23 -14.87 -11.81
C VAL A 49 -3.50 -14.19 -11.29
N ALA A 50 -3.53 -13.86 -10.00
CA ALA A 50 -4.66 -13.18 -9.38
C ALA A 50 -4.79 -11.75 -9.93
N ARG A 51 -5.91 -11.10 -9.62
CA ARG A 51 -6.03 -9.65 -9.84
C ARG A 51 -5.56 -8.90 -8.59
N ALA A 52 -5.24 -7.62 -8.75
CA ALA A 52 -4.96 -6.76 -7.61
C ALA A 52 -6.19 -6.69 -6.70
N ALA A 53 -5.98 -6.52 -5.40
CA ALA A 53 -7.06 -6.42 -4.40
C ALA A 53 -8.05 -5.31 -4.72
N LEU A 54 -7.56 -4.23 -5.33
CA LEU A 54 -8.39 -3.20 -5.92
C LEU A 54 -7.89 -2.87 -7.35
N PRO A 55 -8.80 -2.72 -8.33
CA PRO A 55 -8.44 -2.15 -9.64
C PRO A 55 -7.74 -0.79 -9.50
N PRO A 56 -6.64 -0.55 -10.24
CA PRO A 56 -5.85 0.68 -10.12
C PRO A 56 -6.63 2.00 -10.17
N HIS A 57 -7.60 2.12 -11.08
CA HIS A 57 -8.40 3.34 -11.23
C HIS A 57 -9.26 3.62 -9.98
N LEU A 58 -9.73 2.58 -9.28
CA LEU A 58 -10.49 2.76 -8.03
C LEU A 58 -9.58 3.23 -6.89
N THR A 59 -8.30 2.84 -6.87
CA THR A 59 -7.33 3.41 -5.91
C THR A 59 -7.22 4.92 -6.10
N ALA A 60 -7.06 5.39 -7.35
CA ALA A 60 -7.03 6.83 -7.66
C ALA A 60 -8.36 7.52 -7.31
N GLU A 61 -9.51 6.90 -7.63
CA GLU A 61 -10.84 7.43 -7.29
C GLU A 61 -11.04 7.60 -5.77
N TYR A 62 -10.61 6.62 -4.96
CA TYR A 62 -10.73 6.73 -3.51
C TYR A 62 -9.75 7.73 -2.91
N LEU A 63 -8.54 7.85 -3.47
CA LEU A 63 -7.61 8.92 -3.13
C LEU A 63 -8.27 10.29 -3.40
N GLU A 64 -8.91 10.47 -4.56
CA GLU A 64 -9.59 11.72 -4.90
C GLU A 64 -10.76 12.02 -3.97
N LYS A 65 -11.62 11.03 -3.69
CA LYS A 65 -12.73 11.19 -2.72
C LYS A 65 -12.21 11.64 -1.36
N THR A 66 -11.11 11.05 -0.90
CA THR A 66 -10.55 11.39 0.41
C THR A 66 -9.88 12.77 0.38
N ARG A 67 -9.13 13.09 -0.69
CA ARG A 67 -8.53 14.42 -0.92
C ARG A 67 -9.59 15.50 -0.91
N GLY A 68 -10.65 15.34 -1.70
CA GLY A 68 -11.77 16.28 -1.79
C GLY A 68 -12.51 16.43 -0.46
N ALA A 69 -12.71 15.33 0.29
CA ALA A 69 -13.31 15.41 1.62
C ALA A 69 -12.44 16.18 2.62
N ILE A 70 -11.11 15.99 2.60
CA ILE A 70 -10.19 16.75 3.47
C ILE A 70 -10.16 18.22 3.07
N ASP A 71 -10.04 18.51 1.77
CA ASP A 71 -9.99 19.88 1.28
C ASP A 71 -11.29 20.63 1.63
N PHE A 72 -12.44 19.98 1.53
CA PHE A 72 -13.71 20.54 1.98
C PHE A 72 -13.73 20.86 3.49
N ASN A 73 -13.20 19.97 4.33
CA ASN A 73 -13.22 20.13 5.79
C ASN A 73 -12.11 21.05 6.32
N ARG A 74 -10.96 21.08 5.64
CA ARG A 74 -9.75 21.83 6.00
C ARG A 74 -9.01 22.27 4.73
N PRO A 75 -9.49 23.34 4.07
CA PRO A 75 -8.89 23.82 2.84
C PRO A 75 -7.40 24.15 2.99
N GLY A 76 -6.61 23.83 1.97
CA GLY A 76 -5.20 24.24 1.90
C GLY A 76 -4.23 23.43 2.77
N ILE A 77 -4.66 22.33 3.39
CA ILE A 77 -3.71 21.40 4.04
C ILE A 77 -2.84 20.73 2.96
N PRO A 78 -1.50 20.73 3.10
CA PRO A 78 -0.62 20.03 2.17
C PRO A 78 -0.90 18.53 2.14
N ILE A 79 -0.92 17.95 0.94
CA ILE A 79 -1.18 16.53 0.67
C ILE A 79 0.01 15.93 -0.06
N ILE A 80 0.42 14.74 0.37
CA ILE A 80 1.48 13.93 -0.25
C ILE A 80 0.92 12.53 -0.40
N ALA A 81 1.18 11.87 -1.52
CA ALA A 81 0.76 10.48 -1.75
C ALA A 81 1.96 9.53 -1.88
N SER A 82 1.76 8.27 -1.49
CA SER A 82 2.77 7.22 -1.64
C SER A 82 2.45 6.27 -2.78
N LEU A 83 3.46 5.88 -3.56
CA LEU A 83 3.34 4.75 -4.49
C LEU A 83 3.52 3.41 -3.74
N PRO A 84 2.93 2.30 -4.22
CA PRO A 84 3.00 1.02 -3.51
C PRO A 84 4.44 0.51 -3.33
N SER A 85 4.67 -0.18 -2.21
CA SER A 85 5.93 -0.86 -1.89
C SER A 85 6.14 -2.14 -2.71
N VAL A 86 7.25 -2.83 -2.44
CA VAL A 86 7.52 -4.23 -2.81
C VAL A 86 7.55 -5.13 -1.57
N HIS A 87 7.59 -6.45 -1.77
CA HIS A 87 7.61 -7.48 -0.72
C HIS A 87 8.21 -8.79 -1.25
N ILE A 88 8.66 -9.67 -0.35
CA ILE A 88 9.02 -11.07 -0.64
C ILE A 88 8.10 -12.06 0.10
N ALA A 89 6.95 -11.60 0.59
CA ALA A 89 5.98 -12.41 1.32
C ALA A 89 5.51 -13.63 0.51
N GLU A 90 5.74 -14.83 1.06
CA GLU A 90 5.30 -16.10 0.49
C GLU A 90 3.78 -16.17 0.34
N THR A 91 3.03 -15.61 1.29
CA THR A 91 1.56 -15.59 1.29
C THR A 91 0.95 -14.97 0.03
N TYR A 92 1.67 -14.04 -0.62
CA TYR A 92 1.27 -13.39 -1.86
C TYR A 92 2.04 -13.94 -3.08
N GLY A 93 2.66 -15.12 -2.96
CA GLY A 93 3.44 -15.76 -4.02
C GLY A 93 4.59 -14.88 -4.55
N LYS A 94 5.07 -13.93 -3.73
CA LYS A 94 6.07 -12.91 -4.12
C LYS A 94 5.66 -12.11 -5.37
N ALA A 95 4.38 -12.02 -5.69
CA ALA A 95 3.89 -11.43 -6.92
C ALA A 95 3.57 -9.93 -6.78
N HIS A 96 3.97 -9.14 -7.78
CA HIS A 96 3.74 -7.68 -7.85
C HIS A 96 3.01 -7.23 -9.10
N HIS A 97 2.28 -8.14 -9.78
CA HIS A 97 1.66 -7.85 -11.08
C HIS A 97 0.70 -6.63 -11.02
N GLY A 98 0.05 -6.39 -9.88
CA GLY A 98 -0.86 -5.25 -9.68
C GLY A 98 -0.16 -3.90 -9.55
N ARG A 99 1.12 -3.90 -9.14
CA ARG A 99 1.84 -2.68 -8.77
C ARG A 99 1.97 -1.70 -9.94
N ALA A 100 2.34 -2.17 -11.13
CA ALA A 100 2.60 -1.27 -12.25
C ALA A 100 1.36 -0.44 -12.63
N GLY A 101 0.19 -1.08 -12.68
CA GLY A 101 -1.07 -0.39 -12.94
C GLY A 101 -1.42 0.60 -11.83
N THR A 102 -1.29 0.21 -10.56
CA THR A 102 -1.56 1.09 -9.41
C THR A 102 -0.62 2.30 -9.38
N VAL A 103 0.67 2.11 -9.70
CA VAL A 103 1.63 3.22 -9.83
C VAL A 103 1.17 4.20 -10.91
N ALA A 104 0.85 3.70 -12.10
CA ALA A 104 0.41 4.56 -13.20
C ALA A 104 -0.82 5.39 -12.82
N ALA A 105 -1.84 4.76 -12.23
CA ALA A 105 -3.08 5.44 -11.82
C ALA A 105 -2.84 6.52 -10.74
N ILE A 106 -2.02 6.21 -9.72
CA ILE A 106 -1.69 7.19 -8.67
C ILE A 106 -0.85 8.33 -9.26
N THR A 107 0.11 8.03 -10.13
CA THR A 107 0.97 9.03 -10.75
C THR A 107 0.18 10.00 -11.63
N GLU A 108 -0.72 9.48 -12.47
CA GLU A 108 -1.61 10.31 -13.30
C GLU A 108 -2.50 11.22 -12.44
N TRP A 109 -3.16 10.66 -11.43
CA TRP A 109 -3.97 11.45 -10.49
C TRP A 109 -3.15 12.52 -9.77
N ALA A 110 -1.98 12.17 -9.26
CA ALA A 110 -1.13 13.12 -8.54
C ALA A 110 -0.63 14.26 -9.43
N GLN A 111 -0.34 13.98 -10.71
CA GLN A 111 0.02 15.02 -11.69
C GLN A 111 -1.13 15.99 -11.95
N HIS A 112 -2.38 15.51 -12.05
CA HIS A 112 -3.54 16.38 -12.24
C HIS A 112 -3.83 17.31 -11.05
N HIS A 113 -3.30 17.01 -9.87
CA HIS A 113 -3.56 17.75 -8.63
C HIS A 113 -2.30 18.38 -8.01
N ASP A 114 -1.17 18.35 -8.71
CA ASP A 114 0.14 18.83 -8.23
C ASP A 114 0.53 18.25 -6.86
N ILE A 115 0.27 16.94 -6.66
CA ILE A 115 0.54 16.24 -5.41
C ILE A 115 1.93 15.59 -5.45
N PRO A 116 2.85 15.92 -4.51
CA PRO A 116 4.13 15.24 -4.41
C PRO A 116 3.96 13.75 -4.11
N LEU A 117 4.80 12.95 -4.76
CA LEU A 117 4.79 11.49 -4.66
C LEU A 117 6.02 10.97 -3.93
N VAL A 118 5.81 9.94 -3.12
CA VAL A 118 6.90 9.16 -2.55
C VAL A 118 6.86 7.72 -3.04
N ASP A 119 7.90 7.31 -3.76
CA ASP A 119 8.06 5.92 -4.18
C ASP A 119 8.61 5.04 -3.06
N LEU A 120 7.73 4.30 -2.39
CA LEU A 120 8.12 3.37 -1.34
C LEU A 120 9.03 2.26 -1.86
N LYS A 121 8.87 1.80 -3.11
CA LYS A 121 9.78 0.80 -3.69
C LYS A 121 11.20 1.35 -3.77
N ALA A 122 11.37 2.61 -4.18
CA ALA A 122 12.69 3.22 -4.29
C ALA A 122 13.41 3.25 -2.93
N ALA A 123 12.68 3.47 -1.84
CA ALA A 123 13.26 3.47 -0.50
C ALA A 123 13.60 2.07 0.04
N VAL A 124 12.75 1.06 -0.21
CA VAL A 124 12.80 -0.20 0.57
C VAL A 124 13.25 -1.42 -0.23
N ALA A 125 13.34 -1.34 -1.56
CA ALA A 125 13.58 -2.50 -2.40
C ALA A 125 14.88 -3.25 -2.05
N GLU A 126 15.97 -2.55 -1.76
CA GLU A 126 17.24 -3.18 -1.39
C GLU A 126 17.09 -4.07 -0.14
N GLN A 127 16.54 -3.51 0.93
CA GLN A 127 16.36 -4.22 2.20
C GLN A 127 15.37 -5.39 2.07
N ILE A 128 14.26 -5.17 1.36
CA ILE A 128 13.19 -6.17 1.24
C ILE A 128 13.58 -7.31 0.31
N LEU A 129 14.12 -7.01 -0.88
CA LEU A 129 14.47 -8.05 -1.86
C LEU A 129 15.69 -8.87 -1.42
N SER A 130 16.55 -8.31 -0.56
CA SER A 130 17.66 -9.03 0.07
C SER A 130 17.25 -9.83 1.31
N GLY A 131 15.99 -9.74 1.73
CA GLY A 131 15.48 -10.47 2.90
C GLY A 131 15.88 -9.89 4.26
N TYR A 132 16.36 -8.65 4.31
CA TYR A 132 16.70 -7.94 5.56
C TYR A 132 15.49 -7.31 6.26
N GLY A 133 14.32 -7.29 5.60
CA GLY A 133 13.05 -6.89 6.22
C GLY A 133 12.55 -7.90 7.27
N ASN A 134 11.33 -7.69 7.76
CA ASN A 134 10.71 -8.59 8.72
C ASN A 134 10.45 -9.98 8.12
N ARG A 135 10.35 -10.99 9.00
CA ARG A 135 10.15 -12.40 8.63
C ARG A 135 8.88 -12.67 7.83
N ASP A 136 7.88 -11.81 7.90
CA ASP A 136 6.66 -11.92 7.08
C ASP A 136 6.88 -11.56 5.60
N GLY A 137 8.04 -10.99 5.28
CA GLY A 137 8.44 -10.59 3.94
C GLY A 137 7.70 -9.36 3.41
N ILE A 138 6.95 -8.62 4.24
CA ILE A 138 6.19 -7.43 3.84
C ILE A 138 6.60 -6.18 4.62
N HIS A 139 6.90 -6.32 5.91
CA HIS A 139 7.27 -5.19 6.77
C HIS A 139 8.77 -4.95 6.74
N TRP A 140 9.13 -3.70 7.00
CA TRP A 140 10.48 -3.17 6.83
C TRP A 140 11.33 -3.32 8.10
N ASN A 141 12.65 -3.34 7.91
CA ASN A 141 13.60 -3.11 9.01
C ASN A 141 13.76 -1.60 9.27
N PHE A 142 14.56 -1.25 10.27
CA PHE A 142 14.77 0.15 10.66
C PHE A 142 15.42 0.97 9.55
N GLU A 143 16.34 0.38 8.78
CA GLU A 143 17.05 1.02 7.67
C GLU A 143 16.07 1.42 6.56
N ALA A 144 15.15 0.52 6.17
CA ALA A 144 14.11 0.86 5.20
C ALA A 144 13.11 1.89 5.76
N HIS A 145 12.77 1.84 7.05
CA HIS A 145 11.98 2.90 7.69
C HIS A 145 12.67 4.27 7.63
N GLN A 146 13.99 4.31 7.86
CA GLN A 146 14.78 5.54 7.76
C GLN A 146 14.80 6.07 6.31
N ALA A 147 15.05 5.21 5.32
CA ALA A 147 15.04 5.61 3.92
C ALA A 147 13.68 6.19 3.48
N VAL A 148 12.58 5.59 3.96
CA VAL A 148 11.22 6.13 3.71
C VAL A 148 11.04 7.49 4.38
N ALA A 149 11.52 7.68 5.62
CA ALA A 149 11.45 8.96 6.30
C ALA A 149 12.25 10.06 5.55
N GLU A 150 13.41 9.72 5.01
CA GLU A 150 14.21 10.64 4.20
C GLU A 150 13.49 11.06 2.91
N LEU A 151 12.78 10.15 2.24
CA LEU A 151 11.93 10.51 1.10
C LEU A 151 10.70 11.32 1.52
N MET A 152 10.07 11.01 2.66
CA MET A 152 8.95 11.82 3.18
C MET A 152 9.36 13.27 3.40
N LEU A 153 10.53 13.51 4.01
CA LEU A 153 11.00 14.85 4.30
C LEU A 153 11.20 15.68 3.02
N LYS A 154 11.67 15.05 1.93
CA LYS A 154 11.78 15.70 0.62
C LYS A 154 10.40 16.08 0.07
N ALA A 155 9.46 15.14 0.06
CA ALA A 155 8.09 15.41 -0.41
C ALA A 155 7.36 16.45 0.45
N LEU A 156 7.61 16.50 1.77
CA LEU A 156 7.10 17.53 2.67
C LEU A 156 7.64 18.91 2.33
N ALA A 157 8.93 19.01 2.03
CA ALA A 157 9.53 20.27 1.57
C ALA A 157 8.94 20.72 0.23
N GLU A 158 8.75 19.80 -0.73
CA GLU A 158 8.09 20.07 -2.01
C GLU A 158 6.64 20.53 -1.83
N ALA A 159 5.93 19.97 -0.85
CA ALA A 159 4.57 20.37 -0.48
C ALA A 159 4.50 21.69 0.32
N GLY A 160 5.62 22.39 0.53
CA GLY A 160 5.68 23.67 1.24
C GLY A 160 5.54 23.56 2.76
N VAL A 161 5.74 22.37 3.34
CA VAL A 161 5.72 22.19 4.81
C VAL A 161 7.07 22.62 5.38
N PRO A 162 7.11 23.62 6.28
CA PRO A 162 8.36 24.10 6.86
C PRO A 162 9.01 23.03 7.74
N ASN A 163 10.35 22.94 7.70
CA ASN A 163 11.14 21.97 8.46
C ASN A 163 11.44 22.46 9.89
N GLU A 164 10.47 23.08 10.56
CA GLU A 164 10.64 23.54 11.94
C GLU A 164 10.22 22.45 12.92
N LYS A 165 11.19 21.89 13.65
CA LYS A 165 10.89 21.25 14.93
C LYS A 165 10.32 22.32 15.86
N SER A 166 9.07 22.18 16.31
CA SER A 166 8.61 22.93 17.47
C SER A 166 9.57 22.61 18.62
N ARG A 167 10.35 23.59 19.07
CA ARG A 167 11.13 23.49 20.29
C ARG A 167 10.14 23.40 21.45
N GLY A 168 9.82 22.17 21.85
CA GLY A 168 9.24 21.86 23.16
C GLY A 168 10.34 21.53 24.13
#